data_AF-A0A920G3V0-F1
#
_entry.id   AF-A0A920G3V0-F1
#
_cell.length_a   1.000
_cell.length_b   1.000
_cell.length_c   1.000
_cell.angle_alpha   90.00
_cell.angle_beta   90.00
_cell.angle_gamma   90.00
#
_symmetry.space_group_name_H-M   'P 1'
#
loop_
_entity.id
_entity.type
_entity.pdbx_description
1 polymer ?
#
loop_
_entity_poly.entity_id
_entity_poly.type
_entity_poly.pdbx_seq_one_letter_code
_entity_poly.pdbx_strand_id
1 'polypeptide(L)' 'MGSVAASGGYWIAAEADEIWALPTTITGSIGAFSAFPTIEGVIDYIGVKVDGLGTTPLAGRRV' A
#
# COMPACT_ATOMS: atom_id res chain seq x y z
N MET A 1 -20.10 -13.82 2.02
CA MET A 1 -18.90 -13.26 2.67
C MET A 1 -18.66 -14.01 3.98
N GLY A 2 -17.40 -14.37 4.27
CA GLY A 2 -17.01 -15.09 5.49
C GLY A 2 -16.73 -14.13 6.66
N SER A 3 -15.57 -14.26 7.29
CA SER A 3 -15.15 -13.40 8.40
C SER A 3 -14.74 -11.98 7.97
N VAL A 4 -13.94 -11.86 6.89
CA VAL A 4 -13.46 -10.57 6.35
C VAL A 4 -13.51 -10.58 4.83
N ALA A 5 -14.05 -9.51 4.25
CA ALA A 5 -13.92 -9.18 2.83
C ALA A 5 -14.06 -7.66 2.65
N ALA A 6 -12.95 -6.94 2.84
CA ALA A 6 -12.86 -5.48 2.85
C ALA A 6 -11.72 -5.00 1.91
N SER A 7 -11.69 -3.72 1.55
CA SER A 7 -10.76 -3.12 0.58
C SER A 7 -10.77 -3.88 -0.74
N GLY A 8 -9.64 -4.39 -1.23
CA GLY A 8 -9.58 -5.21 -2.44
C GLY A 8 -10.48 -6.44 -2.40
N GLY A 9 -10.75 -7.00 -1.21
CA GLY A 9 -11.69 -8.10 -1.06
C GLY A 9 -13.15 -7.71 -1.34
N TYR A 10 -13.54 -6.48 -0.96
CA TYR A 10 -14.85 -5.94 -1.36
C TYR A 10 -14.86 -5.55 -2.84
N TRP A 11 -13.75 -5.00 -3.37
CA TRP A 11 -13.63 -4.66 -4.78
C TRP A 11 -13.92 -5.88 -5.66
N ILE A 12 -13.23 -7.00 -5.45
CA ILE A 12 -13.44 -8.21 -6.27
C ILE A 12 -14.87 -8.75 -6.10
N ALA A 13 -15.47 -8.62 -4.92
CA ALA A 13 -16.84 -9.06 -4.67
C ALA A 13 -17.91 -8.16 -5.32
N ALA A 14 -17.58 -6.91 -5.65
CA ALA A 14 -18.53 -5.92 -6.17
C ALA A 14 -19.09 -6.23 -7.57
N GLU A 15 -18.45 -7.15 -8.30
CA GLU A 15 -18.94 -7.62 -9.61
C GLU A 15 -20.04 -8.70 -9.50
N ALA A 16 -20.28 -9.25 -8.31
CA ALA A 16 -21.31 -10.27 -8.12
C ALA A 16 -22.72 -9.69 -8.29
N ASP A 17 -23.64 -10.48 -8.85
CA ASP A 17 -25.07 -10.13 -8.96
C ASP A 17 -25.71 -9.89 -7.58
N GLU A 18 -25.24 -10.60 -6.54
CA GLU A 18 -25.68 -10.43 -5.16
C GLU A 18 -24.55 -10.71 -4.17
N ILE A 19 -24.46 -9.90 -3.11
CA ILE A 19 -23.45 -10.03 -2.05
C ILE A 19 -24.15 -10.36 -0.73
N TRP A 20 -23.92 -11.58 -0.24
CA TRP A 20 -24.45 -12.03 1.06
C TRP A 20 -23.38 -11.88 2.14
N ALA A 21 -23.73 -11.28 3.28
CA ALA A 21 -22.83 -11.13 4.42
C ALA A 21 -23.49 -11.61 5.71
N LEU A 22 -22.71 -12.21 6.61
CA LEU A 22 -23.16 -12.44 7.97
C LEU A 22 -23.22 -11.10 8.70
N PRO A 23 -24.11 -10.91 9.71
CA PRO A 23 -24.14 -9.67 10.50
C PRO A 23 -22.79 -9.34 11.17
N THR A 24 -21.93 -10.34 11.35
CA THR A 24 -20.60 -10.23 11.93
C THR A 24 -19.47 -10.13 10.91
N THR A 25 -19.75 -10.18 9.61
CA THR A 25 -18.74 -10.03 8.56
C THR A 25 -18.12 -8.64 8.61
N ILE A 26 -16.78 -8.56 8.63
CA ILE A 26 -16.07 -7.31 8.44
C ILE A 26 -15.93 -7.05 6.93
N THR A 27 -16.62 -6.01 6.45
CA THR A 27 -16.65 -5.60 5.04
C THR A 27 -16.42 -4.09 4.90
N GLY A 28 -16.47 -3.56 3.68
CA GLY A 28 -16.23 -2.15 3.39
C GLY A 28 -14.73 -1.86 3.28
N SER A 29 -14.22 -0.87 4.03
CA SER A 29 -12.84 -0.36 3.89
C SER A 29 -12.51 0.07 2.44
N ILE A 30 -13.43 0.83 1.85
CA ILE A 30 -13.30 1.32 0.48
C ILE A 30 -12.30 2.47 0.49
N GLY A 31 -11.09 2.19 0.03
CA GLY A 31 -10.01 3.15 -0.01
C GLY A 31 -8.69 2.49 -0.42
N ALA A 32 -7.78 3.31 -0.93
CA ALA A 32 -6.42 2.93 -1.23
C ALA A 32 -5.46 3.82 -0.44
N PHE A 33 -4.41 3.21 0.10
CA PHE A 33 -3.38 3.91 0.86
C PHE A 33 -2.02 3.30 0.55
N SER A 34 -1.00 4.14 0.49
CA SER A 34 0.40 3.74 0.32
C SER A 34 1.28 4.57 1.25
N ALA A 35 2.25 3.93 1.88
CA ALA A 35 3.30 4.58 2.64
C ALA A 35 4.66 4.21 2.03
N PHE A 36 5.51 5.22 1.81
CA PHE A 36 6.86 5.04 1.29
C PHE A 36 7.86 5.59 2.31
N PRO A 37 8.20 4.81 3.35
CA PRO A 37 9.19 5.23 4.32
C PRO A 37 10.57 5.31 3.64
N THR A 38 11.33 6.34 3.98
CA THR A 38 12.70 6.51 3.52
C THR A 38 13.66 6.46 4.72
N ILE A 39 14.91 6.01 4.51
CA ILE A 39 15.87 5.71 5.59
C ILE A 39 17.18 6.48 5.50
N GLU A 40 17.23 7.52 4.68
CA GLU A 40 18.46 8.32 4.44
C GLU A 40 19.02 8.89 5.74
N GLY A 41 18.16 9.33 6.66
CA GLY A 41 18.58 9.83 7.97
C GLY A 41 19.24 8.77 8.85
N VAL A 42 18.79 7.51 8.77
CA VAL A 42 19.41 6.39 9.52
C VAL A 42 20.75 6.02 8.89
N ILE A 43 20.80 5.95 7.56
CA ILE A 43 22.01 5.62 6.80
C ILE A 43 23.11 6.66 7.05
N ASP A 44 22.77 7.94 7.06
CA ASP A 44 23.72 9.02 7.34
C ASP A 44 24.19 8.99 8.80
N TYR A 45 23.29 8.71 9.75
CA TYR A 45 23.65 8.56 11.17
C TYR A 45 24.69 7.47 11.42
N ILE A 46 24.61 6.33 10.71
CA ILE A 46 25.59 5.23 10.83
C ILE A 46 26.81 5.40 9.93
N GLY A 47 26.94 6.54 9.24
CA GLY A 47 28.11 6.89 8.44
C GLY A 47 28.20 6.19 7.08
N VAL A 48 27.14 5.55 6.61
CA VAL A 48 27.10 4.90 5.29
C VAL A 48 26.81 5.94 4.21
N LYS A 49 27.50 5.85 3.06
CA LYS A 49 27.27 6.72 1.90
C LYS A 49 26.67 5.90 0.75
N VAL A 50 25.67 6.47 0.09
CA VAL A 50 24.94 5.83 -1.01
C VAL A 50 25.11 6.67 -2.26
N ASP A 51 25.65 6.08 -3.32
CA ASP A 51 26.00 6.78 -4.57
C ASP A 51 25.50 6.05 -5.83
N GLY A 52 25.25 6.82 -6.89
CA GLY A 52 24.93 6.35 -8.24
C GLY A 52 24.08 7.35 -9.02
N LEU A 53 23.61 6.94 -10.21
CA LEU A 53 23.05 7.86 -11.21
C LEU A 53 21.54 7.69 -11.37
N GLY A 54 20.84 8.79 -11.63
CA GLY A 54 19.41 8.83 -11.95
C GLY A 54 19.17 9.73 -13.15
N THR A 55 18.38 9.25 -14.12
CA THR A 55 18.05 10.02 -15.32
C THR A 55 16.96 11.05 -15.08
N THR A 56 16.12 10.84 -14.06
CA THR A 56 15.05 11.75 -13.65
C THR A 56 14.83 11.68 -12.13
N PRO A 57 14.22 12.71 -11.51
CA PRO A 57 13.88 12.67 -10.08
C PRO A 57 12.93 11.54 -9.68
N LEU A 58 12.13 11.01 -10.63
CA LEU A 58 11.24 9.85 -10.40
C LEU A 58 12.00 8.53 -10.32
N ALA A 59 13.23 8.46 -10.84
CA ALA A 59 14.08 7.27 -10.75
C ALA A 59 14.64 7.03 -9.32
N GLY A 60 14.17 7.78 -8.33
CA GLY A 60 14.52 7.59 -6.91
C GLY A 60 15.81 8.28 -6.47
N ARG A 61 16.52 8.97 -7.37
CA ARG A 61 17.65 9.84 -7.01
C ARG A 61 17.38 11.30 -7.32
N ARG A 62 17.49 12.13 -6.29
CA ARG A 62 17.74 13.56 -6.44
C ARG A 62 19.25 13.75 -6.45
N VAL A 63 19.76 14.28 -7.55
CA VAL A 63 21.12 14.82 -7.64
C VAL A 63 21.23 16.06 -6.75
#